data_AF-A0A9E3WAL4-F1
#
_entry.id   AF-A0A9E3WAL4-F1
#
_cell.length_a   1.000
_cell.length_b   1.000
_cell.length_c   1.000
_cell.angle_alpha   90.00
_cell.angle_beta   90.00
_cell.angle_gamma   90.00
#
_symmetry.space_group_name_H-M   'P 1'
#
loop_
_entity.id
_entity.type
_entity.pdbx_description
1 polymer ?
#
loop_
_entity_poly.entity_id
_entity_poly.type
_entity_poly.pdbx_seq_one_letter_code
_entity_poly.pdbx_strand_id
1 'polypeptide(L)'
;MQGLAWVFFVVMALVLFLTYLAIRREWFAPGVTAGVSIVATIVTMVLTSLGQGNSALQAIVVGIVVGGLFSGATIAIAWYFHSHELRQRYADEGYYDEQQTDESV
;
A
#
# COMPACT_ATOMS: atom_id res chain seq x y z
N MET A 1 -19.94 20.24 -9.67
CA MET A 1 -20.05 18.78 -9.92
C MET A 1 -19.64 17.99 -8.67
N GLN A 2 -20.32 18.23 -7.54
CA GLN A 2 -19.89 17.69 -6.23
C GLN A 2 -19.99 16.16 -6.16
N GLY A 3 -20.96 15.56 -6.87
CA GLY A 3 -21.14 14.10 -6.91
C GLY A 3 -19.96 13.34 -7.54
N LEU A 4 -19.28 13.91 -8.54
CA LEU A 4 -18.12 13.26 -9.18
C LEU A 4 -16.92 13.17 -8.22
N ALA A 5 -16.71 14.19 -7.37
CA ALA A 5 -15.65 14.16 -6.38
C ALA A 5 -15.84 13.04 -5.35
N TRP A 6 -17.09 12.79 -4.92
CA TRP A 6 -17.40 11.66 -4.04
C TRP A 6 -17.14 10.31 -4.70
N VAL A 7 -17.45 10.16 -5.99
CA VAL A 7 -17.16 8.93 -6.74
C VAL A 7 -15.65 8.67 -6.76
N PHE A 8 -14.83 9.67 -7.09
CA PHE A 8 -13.37 9.49 -7.10
C PHE A 8 -12.80 9.22 -5.71
N PHE A 9 -13.35 9.83 -4.65
CA PHE A 9 -12.94 9.52 -3.28
C PHE A 9 -13.24 8.06 -2.91
N VAL A 10 -14.41 7.54 -3.26
CA VAL A 10 -14.76 6.13 -3.05
C VAL A 10 -13.85 5.21 -3.85
N VAL A 11 -13.54 5.57 -5.10
CA VAL A 11 -12.56 4.82 -5.93
C VAL A 11 -11.18 4.81 -5.26
N MET A 12 -10.73 5.92 -4.68
CA MET A 12 -9.47 5.98 -3.94
C MET A 12 -9.47 5.01 -2.75
N ALA A 13 -10.56 5.00 -1.97
CA ALA A 13 -10.70 4.06 -0.85
C ALA A 13 -10.66 2.60 -1.31
N LEU A 14 -11.31 2.28 -2.44
CA LEU A 14 -11.27 0.95 -3.05
C LEU A 14 -9.86 0.58 -3.52
N VAL A 15 -9.11 1.51 -4.11
CA VAL A 15 -7.71 1.27 -4.52
C VAL A 15 -6.85 0.91 -3.31
N LEU A 16 -6.96 1.65 -2.20
CA LEU A 16 -6.22 1.35 -0.97
C LEU A 16 -6.61 -0.02 -0.41
N PHE A 17 -7.91 -0.33 -0.39
CA PHE A 17 -8.42 -1.62 0.09
C PHE A 17 -7.94 -2.80 -0.76
N LEU A 18 -7.99 -2.67 -2.09
CA LEU A 18 -7.49 -3.67 -3.03
C LEU A 18 -5.98 -3.84 -2.92
N THR A 19 -5.23 -2.76 -2.69
CA THR A 19 -3.79 -2.82 -2.46
C THR A 19 -3.46 -3.64 -1.21
N TYR A 20 -4.16 -3.38 -0.10
CA TYR A 20 -4.02 -4.16 1.12
C TYR A 20 -4.34 -5.65 0.90
N LEU A 21 -5.45 -5.95 0.22
CA LEU A 21 -5.83 -7.33 -0.09
C LEU A 21 -4.81 -8.03 -1.01
N ALA A 22 -4.33 -7.33 -2.04
CA ALA A 22 -3.39 -7.87 -3.01
C ALA A 22 -2.03 -8.18 -2.37
N ILE A 23 -1.56 -7.35 -1.44
CA ILE A 23 -0.34 -7.64 -0.67
C ILE A 23 -0.59 -8.80 0.29
N ARG A 24 -1.70 -8.78 1.04
CA ARG A 24 -2.00 -9.83 2.03
C ARG A 24 -2.19 -11.21 1.42
N ARG A 25 -2.67 -11.28 0.19
CA ARG A 25 -2.92 -12.56 -0.51
C ARG A 25 -1.82 -12.92 -1.50
N GLU A 26 -0.72 -12.17 -1.50
CA GLU A 26 0.45 -12.37 -2.38
C GLU A 26 0.05 -12.49 -3.88
N TRP A 27 -1.00 -11.79 -4.31
CA TRP A 27 -1.47 -11.87 -5.71
C TRP A 27 -0.41 -11.36 -6.70
N PHE A 28 0.40 -10.41 -6.27
CA PHE A 28 1.46 -9.79 -7.06
C PHE A 28 2.66 -9.47 -6.17
N ALA A 29 3.82 -9.31 -6.80
CA ALA A 29 5.03 -8.86 -6.12
C ALA A 29 4.76 -7.54 -5.37
N PRO A 30 4.98 -7.46 -4.04
CA PRO A 30 4.56 -6.34 -3.21
C PRO A 30 5.12 -4.98 -3.68
N GLY A 31 6.31 -4.97 -4.30
CA GLY A 31 6.88 -3.76 -4.90
C GLY A 31 6.07 -3.23 -6.10
N VAL A 32 5.53 -4.11 -6.95
CA VAL A 32 4.70 -3.71 -8.10
C VAL A 32 3.35 -3.21 -7.62
N THR A 33 2.72 -3.92 -6.68
CA THR A 33 1.43 -3.54 -6.10
C THR A 33 1.52 -2.19 -5.38
N ALA A 34 2.61 -1.98 -4.63
CA ALA A 34 2.93 -0.70 -4.01
C ALA A 34 3.05 0.41 -5.06
N GLY A 35 3.92 0.24 -6.08
CA GLY A 35 4.14 1.23 -7.12
C GLY A 35 2.86 1.65 -7.86
N VAL A 36 2.06 0.67 -8.28
CA VAL A 36 0.77 0.90 -8.96
C VAL A 36 -0.21 1.64 -8.05
N SER A 37 -0.27 1.26 -6.77
CA SER A 37 -1.15 1.93 -5.80
C SER A 37 -0.81 3.42 -5.64
N ILE A 38 0.48 3.79 -5.62
CA ILE A 38 0.91 5.20 -5.49
C ILE A 38 0.35 6.01 -6.65
N VAL A 39 0.61 5.55 -7.88
CA VAL A 39 0.21 6.24 -9.10
C VAL A 39 -1.31 6.35 -9.17
N ALA A 40 -2.01 5.25 -8.88
CA ALA A 40 -3.48 5.24 -8.87
C ALA A 40 -4.05 6.22 -7.84
N THR A 41 -3.48 6.28 -6.62
CA THR A 41 -3.97 7.17 -5.55
C THR A 41 -3.74 8.63 -5.90
N ILE A 42 -2.57 8.98 -6.44
CA ILE A 42 -2.24 10.34 -6.90
C ILE A 42 -3.21 10.75 -8.01
N VAL A 43 -3.34 9.96 -9.08
CA VAL A 43 -4.23 10.26 -10.21
C VAL A 43 -5.67 10.45 -9.74
N THR A 44 -6.15 9.58 -8.85
CA THR A 44 -7.52 9.66 -8.33
C THR A 44 -7.74 10.93 -7.52
N MET A 45 -6.76 11.38 -6.71
CA MET A 45 -6.90 12.65 -5.99
C MET A 45 -6.78 13.88 -6.89
N VAL A 46 -5.94 13.85 -7.93
CA VAL A 46 -5.91 14.93 -8.92
C VAL A 46 -7.29 15.07 -9.58
N LEU A 47 -7.89 13.96 -10.02
CA LEU A 47 -9.23 13.94 -10.62
C LEU A 47 -10.31 14.41 -9.64
N THR A 48 -10.22 14.00 -8.37
CA THR A 48 -11.12 14.46 -7.30
C THR A 48 -11.07 15.97 -7.15
N SER A 49 -9.86 16.53 -7.04
CA SER A 49 -9.67 17.96 -6.84
C SER A 49 -10.09 18.78 -8.08
N LEU A 50 -9.83 18.27 -9.29
CA LEU A 50 -10.35 18.87 -10.53
C LEU A 50 -11.88 18.88 -10.56
N GLY A 51 -12.53 17.78 -10.14
CA GLY A 51 -13.99 17.68 -10.06
C GLY A 51 -14.64 18.65 -9.05
N GLN A 52 -13.87 19.12 -8.06
CA GLN A 52 -14.27 20.16 -7.11
C GLN A 52 -14.17 21.59 -7.67
N GLY A 53 -13.59 21.76 -8.87
CA GLY A 53 -13.41 23.07 -9.50
C GLY A 53 -12.12 23.79 -9.09
N ASN A 54 -11.18 23.09 -8.47
CA ASN A 54 -9.86 23.66 -8.17
C ASN A 54 -9.03 23.83 -9.46
N SER A 55 -8.06 24.76 -9.43
CA SER A 55 -7.12 24.92 -10.52
C SER A 55 -6.28 23.65 -10.73
N ALA A 56 -5.86 23.38 -11.98
CA ALA A 56 -5.07 22.18 -12.29
C ALA A 56 -3.79 22.07 -11.46
N LEU A 57 -3.11 23.20 -11.21
CA LEU A 57 -1.92 23.25 -10.39
C LEU A 57 -2.21 22.83 -8.94
N GLN A 58 -3.29 23.36 -8.36
CA GLN A 58 -3.72 23.01 -7.01
C GLN A 58 -4.14 21.53 -6.92
N ALA A 59 -4.82 21.01 -7.93
CA ALA A 59 -5.20 19.61 -7.99
C ALA A 59 -4.01 18.65 -8.04
N ILE A 60 -2.97 18.99 -8.81
CA ILE A 60 -1.72 18.21 -8.86
C ILE A 60 -1.03 18.21 -7.50
N VAL A 61 -0.93 19.37 -6.85
CA VAL A 61 -0.32 19.49 -5.51
C VAL A 61 -1.09 18.66 -4.48
N VAL A 62 -2.42 18.80 -4.43
CA VAL A 62 -3.27 18.01 -3.54
C VAL A 62 -3.14 16.51 -3.84
N GLY A 63 -3.11 16.13 -5.11
CA GLY A 63 -2.96 14.74 -5.54
C GLY A 63 -1.65 14.12 -5.08
N ILE A 64 -0.53 14.83 -5.26
CA ILE A 64 0.80 14.35 -4.84
C ILE A 64 0.90 14.31 -3.33
N VAL A 65 0.47 15.37 -2.63
CA VAL A 65 0.60 15.46 -1.16
C VAL A 65 -0.28 14.42 -0.47
N VAL A 66 -1.58 14.40 -0.80
CA VAL A 66 -2.55 13.50 -0.15
C VAL A 66 -2.36 12.06 -0.64
N GLY A 67 -2.22 11.87 -1.96
CA GLY A 67 -1.99 10.55 -2.55
C GLY A 67 -0.67 9.93 -2.10
N GLY A 68 0.39 10.74 -2.04
CA GLY A 68 1.70 10.32 -1.52
C GLY A 68 1.66 9.96 -0.04
N LEU A 69 1.00 10.76 0.80
CA LEU A 69 0.84 10.46 2.23
C LEU A 69 0.09 9.15 2.47
N PHE A 70 -1.08 8.98 1.84
CA PHE A 70 -1.89 7.79 2.04
C PHE A 70 -1.24 6.54 1.48
N SER A 71 -0.65 6.62 0.28
CA SER A 71 0.07 5.51 -0.32
C SER A 71 1.32 5.15 0.48
N GLY A 72 2.12 6.15 0.88
CA GLY A 72 3.32 5.94 1.68
C GLY A 72 3.01 5.28 3.03
N ALA A 73 1.98 5.75 3.74
CA ALA A 73 1.53 5.13 4.98
C ALA A 73 1.07 3.67 4.78
N THR A 74 0.30 3.41 3.71
CA THR A 74 -0.19 2.06 3.38
C THR A 74 0.97 1.10 3.08
N ILE A 75 1.95 1.56 2.29
CA ILE A 75 3.15 0.77 1.96
C ILE A 75 3.99 0.52 3.21
N ALA A 76 4.16 1.53 4.06
CA ALA A 76 4.90 1.37 5.31
C ALA A 76 4.27 0.30 6.23
N ILE A 77 2.93 0.32 6.37
CA ILE A 77 2.19 -0.67 7.15
C ILE A 77 2.34 -2.06 6.51
N ALA A 78 2.16 -2.16 5.19
CA ALA A 78 2.29 -3.42 4.48
C ALA A 78 3.70 -4.02 4.62
N TRP A 79 4.73 -3.20 4.50
CA TRP A 79 6.12 -3.62 4.64
C TRP A 79 6.48 -4.00 6.09
N TYR A 80 5.90 -3.32 7.07
CA TYR A 80 6.05 -3.66 8.49
C TYR A 80 5.59 -5.09 8.79
N PHE A 81 4.38 -5.46 8.34
CA PHE A 81 3.86 -6.82 8.55
C PHE A 81 4.66 -7.86 7.77
N HIS A 82 4.97 -7.61 6.50
CA HIS A 82 5.75 -8.54 5.69
C HIS A 82 7.16 -8.80 6.28
N SER A 83 7.81 -7.77 6.82
CA SER A 83 9.12 -7.91 7.46
C SER A 83 9.05 -8.66 8.80
N HIS A 84 7.95 -8.53 9.53
CA HIS A 84 7.73 -9.27 10.78
C HIS A 84 7.52 -10.78 10.52
N GLU A 85 6.80 -11.12 9.46
CA GLU A 85 6.58 -12.52 9.04
C GLU A 85 7.88 -13.18 8.56
N LEU A 86 8.73 -12.45 7.82
CA LEU A 86 10.05 -12.93 7.43
C LEU A 86 10.96 -13.17 8.63
N ARG A 87 11.02 -12.24 9.59
CA ARG A 87 11.84 -12.40 10.80
C ARG A 87 11.40 -13.56 11.68
N GLN A 88 10.10 -13.84 11.78
CA GLN A 88 9.61 -14.99 12.53
C GLN A 88 10.02 -16.31 11.89
N ARG A 89 9.99 -16.42 10.55
CA ARG A 89 10.43 -17.65 9.86
C ARG A 89 11.91 -17.96 10.09
N TYR A 90 12.78 -16.94 10.03
CA TYR A 90 14.21 -17.14 10.29
C TYR A 90 14.52 -17.53 11.74
N ALA A 91 13.74 -17.02 12.70
CA ALA A 91 13.90 -17.39 14.11
C ALA A 91 13.45 -18.83 14.39
N ASP A 92 12.40 -19.30 13.70
CA ASP A 92 11.89 -20.68 13.81
C ASP A 92 12.85 -21.68 13.16
N GLU A 93 13.34 -21.39 11.93
CA GLU A 93 14.33 -22.25 11.24
C GLU A 93 15.62 -22.44 12.04
N GLY A 94 16.14 -21.38 12.68
CA GLY A 94 17.33 -21.48 13.54
C GLY A 94 17.12 -22.38 14.77
N TYR A 95 15.89 -22.44 15.30
CA TYR A 95 15.57 -23.26 16.48
C TYR A 95 15.55 -24.76 16.17
N TYR A 96 15.10 -25.15 14.98
CA TYR A 96 15.10 -26.55 14.54
C TYR A 96 16.51 -27.05 14.19
N ASP A 97 17.36 -26.20 13.60
CA ASP A 97 18.75 -26.56 13.31
C ASP A 97 19.53 -26.84 14.61
N GLU A 98 19.40 -25.98 15.64
CA GLU A 98 20.07 -26.19 16.93
C GLU A 98 19.62 -27.48 17.65
N GLN A 99 18.31 -27.78 17.69
CA GLN A 99 17.80 -29.02 18.29
C GLN A 99 18.29 -30.28 17.58
N GLN A 100 18.39 -30.26 16.25
CA GLN A 100 18.81 -31.41 15.49
C GLN A 100 20.30 -31.73 15.68
N THR A 101 21.13 -30.71 15.94
CA THR A 101 22.54 -30.91 16.32
C THR A 101 22.69 -31.53 17.71
N ASP A 102 21.92 -31.08 18.71
CA ASP A 102 22.04 -31.56 20.10
C ASP A 102 21.53 -33.00 20.29
N GLU A 103 20.56 -33.48 19.49
CA GLU A 103 20.12 -34.89 19.51
C GLU A 103 21.11 -35.87 18.83
N SER A 104 22.10 -35.35 18.10
CA SER A 104 23.04 -36.15 17.30
C SER A 104 24.40 -36.41 17.96
N VAL A 105 24.61 -35.92 19.19
CA VAL A 105 25.83 -36.05 20.01
C VAL A 105 25.59 -36.99 21.19
#